data_AF-A0A7X6XJA1-F1
#
_entry.id   AF-A0A7X6XJA1-F1
#
_cell.length_a   1.000
_cell.length_b   1.000
_cell.length_c   1.000
_cell.angle_alpha   90.00
_cell.angle_beta   90.00
_cell.angle_gamma   90.00
#
_symmetry.space_group_name_H-M   'P 1'
#
loop_
_entity.id
_entity.type
_entity.pdbx_description
1 polymer ?
#
loop_
_entity_poly.entity_id
_entity_poly.type
_entity_poly.pdbx_seq_one_letter_code
_entity_poly.pdbx_strand_id
1 'polypeptide(L)' 'ELNSAGLFKPCAEIYPGLGLLRLCREYGIPIAFGSDAHRPEHVAVGFDRAVALARAAGYQEYVRFRPGGCREIQALPAG' A
#
# COMPACT_ATOMS: atom_id res chain seq x y z
N GLU A 1 -6.85 -0.37 -3.45
CA GLU A 1 -5.65 -1.22 -3.55
C GLU A 1 -4.46 -0.32 -3.83
N LEU A 2 -3.33 -0.53 -3.14
CA LEU A 2 -2.12 0.29 -3.30
C LEU A 2 -1.15 -0.49 -4.20
N ASN A 3 -1.03 -0.06 -5.46
CA ASN A 3 -0.37 -0.74 -6.55
C ASN A 3 0.97 -0.04 -6.88
N SER A 4 2.07 -0.77 -6.67
CA SER A 4 3.45 -0.32 -6.90
C SER A 4 3.93 -0.51 -8.34
N ALA A 5 3.15 -1.14 -9.23
CA ALA A 5 3.53 -1.37 -10.63
C ALA A 5 3.73 -0.07 -11.42
N GLY A 6 3.12 1.04 -10.97
CA GLY A 6 3.31 2.36 -11.57
C GLY A 6 4.74 2.92 -11.41
N LEU A 7 5.56 2.39 -10.49
CA LEU A 7 6.99 2.71 -10.38
C LEU A 7 7.82 2.22 -11.57
N PHE A 8 7.34 1.22 -12.31
CA PHE A 8 8.04 0.59 -13.43
C PHE A 8 7.45 0.98 -14.80
N LYS A 9 6.40 1.81 -14.82
CA LYS A 9 5.89 2.48 -16.02
C LYS A 9 6.42 3.92 -16.06
N PRO A 10 6.51 4.58 -17.24
CA PRO A 10 7.04 5.94 -17.38
C PRO A 10 6.38 7.01 -16.49
N CYS A 11 5.25 6.70 -15.85
CA CYS A 11 4.58 7.57 -14.88
C CYS A 11 5.25 7.62 -13.49
N ALA A 12 6.15 6.69 -13.13
CA ALA A 12 6.96 6.69 -11.90
C ALA A 12 6.21 6.92 -10.56
N GLU A 13 4.90 6.66 -10.50
CA GLU A 13 4.06 6.93 -9.33
C GLU A 13 3.39 5.65 -8.81
N ILE A 14 3.32 5.54 -7.48
CA ILE A 14 2.50 4.53 -6.81
C ILE A 14 1.04 4.97 -6.90
N TYR A 15 0.16 4.09 -7.37
CA TYR A 15 -1.28 4.35 -7.43
C TYR A 15 -2.00 3.71 -6.24
N PRO A 16 -2.95 4.40 -5.59
CA PRO A 16 -3.27 5.82 -5.74
C PRO A 16 -2.17 6.73 -5.14
N GLY A 17 -1.98 7.90 -5.76
CA GLY A 17 -1.03 8.91 -5.27
C GLY A 17 -1.41 9.49 -3.90
N LEU A 18 -0.48 10.21 -3.28
CA LEU A 18 -0.58 10.68 -1.89
C LEU A 18 -1.87 11.48 -1.58
N GLY A 19 -2.31 12.34 -2.50
CA GLY A 19 -3.51 13.17 -2.29
C GLY A 19 -4.79 12.35 -2.13
N LEU A 20 -4.95 11.30 -2.94
CA LEU A 20 -6.09 10.40 -2.84
C LEU A 20 -5.99 9.52 -1.59
N LEU A 21 -4.79 9.08 -1.20
CA LEU A 21 -4.61 8.35 0.07
C LEU A 21 -4.99 9.20 1.28
N ARG A 22 -4.65 10.50 1.30
CA ARG A 22 -5.07 11.42 2.36
C ARG A 22 -6.59 11.57 2.40
N LEU A 23 -7.23 11.73 1.25
CA LEU A 23 -8.69 11.80 1.15
C LEU A 23 -9.33 10.51 1.66
N CYS A 24 -8.84 9.34 1.23
CA CYS A 24 -9.31 8.06 1.74
C CYS A 24 -9.15 7.94 3.26
N ARG A 25 -8.05 8.45 3.82
CA ARG A 25 -7.82 8.45 5.26
C ARG A 25 -8.84 9.31 6.00
N GLU A 26 -9.15 10.49 5.46
CA GLU A 26 -10.15 11.42 6.00
C GLU A 26 -11.55 10.80 6.03
N TYR A 27 -11.90 10.03 5.00
CA TYR A 27 -13.16 9.26 4.95
C TYR A 27 -13.14 7.95 5.75
N GLY A 28 -12.06 7.63 6.47
CA GLY A 28 -11.95 6.40 7.24
C GLY A 28 -11.85 5.12 6.38
N ILE A 29 -11.46 5.25 5.12
CA ILE A 29 -11.34 4.12 4.19
C ILE A 29 -10.01 3.38 4.50
N PRO A 30 -10.06 2.07 4.83
CA PRO A 30 -8.85 1.28 5.08
C PRO A 30 -8.07 1.02 3.79
N ILE A 31 -6.75 0.82 3.93
CA ILE A 31 -5.86 0.49 2.82
C ILE A 31 -5.43 -0.99 2.87
N ALA A 32 -5.14 -1.56 1.71
CA ALA A 32 -4.52 -2.88 1.57
C ALA A 32 -3.41 -2.80 0.52
N PHE A 33 -2.28 -3.44 0.79
CA PHE A 33 -1.13 -3.52 -0.11
C PHE A 33 -1.30 -4.70 -1.08
N GLY A 34 -1.09 -4.46 -2.37
CA GLY A 34 -1.01 -5.49 -3.40
C GLY A 34 0.32 -5.34 -4.13
N SER A 35 1.16 -6.38 -4.14
CA SER A 35 2.50 -6.25 -4.72
C SER A 35 2.54 -6.47 -6.24
N ASP A 36 1.55 -7.16 -6.83
CA ASP A 36 1.46 -7.56 -8.26
C ASP A 36 2.82 -8.01 -8.88
N ALA A 37 3.72 -8.51 -8.04
CA ALA A 37 5.12 -8.70 -8.36
C ALA A 37 5.37 -10.18 -8.63
N HIS A 38 5.73 -10.49 -9.87
CA HIS A 38 6.08 -11.84 -10.32
C HIS A 38 7.50 -12.27 -9.90
N ARG A 39 8.21 -11.48 -9.07
CA ARG A 39 9.57 -11.75 -8.59
C ARG A 39 9.77 -11.30 -7.13
N PRO A 40 10.37 -12.14 -6.26
CA PRO A 40 10.52 -11.86 -4.82
C PRO A 40 11.31 -10.58 -4.51
N GLU A 41 12.38 -10.32 -5.25
CA GLU A 41 13.25 -9.15 -5.03
C GLU A 41 12.52 -7.80 -5.20
N HIS A 42 11.50 -7.73 -6.06
CA HIS A 42 10.73 -6.51 -6.31
C HIS A 42 9.61 -6.29 -5.27
N VAL A 43 9.22 -7.34 -4.54
CA VAL A 43 8.18 -7.27 -3.50
C VAL A 43 8.65 -6.42 -2.33
N ALA A 44 9.88 -6.64 -1.85
CA ALA A 44 10.41 -5.94 -0.67
C ALA A 44 10.58 -4.43 -0.93
N VAL A 45 11.25 -4.07 -2.03
CA VAL A 45 11.48 -2.65 -2.39
C VAL A 45 10.17 -1.90 -2.65
N GLY A 46 9.20 -2.55 -3.30
CA GLY A 46 7.87 -1.98 -3.53
C GLY A 46 7.08 -1.79 -2.23
N PHE A 47 7.22 -2.74 -1.30
CA PHE A 47 6.52 -2.70 -0.01
C PHE A 47 7.03 -1.58 0.89
N ASP A 48 8.34 -1.40 1.02
CA ASP A 48 8.91 -0.34 1.87
C ASP A 48 8.46 1.06 1.40
N ARG A 49 8.47 1.28 0.08
CA ARG A 49 7.97 2.54 -0.51
C ARG A 49 6.46 2.72 -0.29
N ALA A 50 5.69 1.65 -0.41
CA ALA A 50 4.25 1.67 -0.16
C ALA A 50 3.92 1.99 1.31
N VAL A 51 4.68 1.42 2.26
CA VAL A 51 4.57 1.71 3.71
C VAL A 51 4.92 3.17 3.99
N ALA A 52 6.00 3.68 3.41
CA ALA A 52 6.39 5.10 3.56
C ALA A 52 5.29 6.04 3.05
N LEU A 53 4.70 5.74 1.89
CA LEU A 53 3.60 6.52 1.32
C LEU A 53 2.33 6.48 2.19
N ALA A 54 1.97 5.30 2.70
CA ALA A 54 0.84 5.11 3.60
C ALA A 54 1.02 5.92 4.90
N ARG A 55 2.23 5.89 5.49
CA ARG A 55 2.57 6.72 6.67
C ARG A 55 2.45 8.21 6.36
N ALA A 56 2.98 8.66 5.23
CA ALA A 56 2.89 10.07 4.79
C ALA A 56 1.44 10.53 4.53
N ALA A 57 0.53 9.59 4.24
CA ALA A 57 -0.91 9.82 4.11
C ALA A 57 -1.67 9.81 5.45
N GLY A 58 -1.01 9.48 6.57
CA GLY A 58 -1.62 9.45 7.90
C GLY A 58 -2.23 8.11 8.31
N TYR A 59 -1.92 7.02 7.59
CA TYR A 59 -2.29 5.68 8.01
C TYR A 59 -1.34 5.18 9.10
N GLN A 60 -1.89 4.38 10.03
CA GLN A 60 -1.14 3.65 11.06
C GLN A 60 -1.32 2.14 10.94
N GLU A 61 -2.33 1.71 10.19
CA GLU A 61 -2.75 0.33 10.02
C GLU A 61 -3.17 0.08 8.56
N TYR A 62 -3.11 -1.18 8.15
CA TYR A 62 -3.58 -1.66 6.86
C TYR A 62 -4.34 -2.98 7.04
N VAL A 63 -5.18 -3.31 6.07
CA VAL A 63 -5.95 -4.54 6.01
C VAL A 63 -5.19 -5.56 5.16
N ARG A 64 -5.07 -6.78 5.69
CA ARG A 64 -4.57 -7.95 4.98
C ARG A 64 -5.72 -8.93 4.79
N PHE A 65 -5.87 -9.44 3.57
CA PHE A 65 -6.81 -10.51 3.28
C PHE A 65 -6.09 -11.85 3.27
N ARG A 66 -6.62 -12.83 3.99
CA ARG A 66 -6.15 -14.22 3.94
C ARG A 66 -7.01 -15.05 3.00
N PRO A 67 -6.46 -16.14 2.43
CA PRO A 67 -7.25 -17.17 1.77
C PRO A 67 -8.43 -17.58 2.67
N GLY A 68 -9.64 -17.65 2.10
CA GLY A 68 -10.87 -17.90 2.85
C GLY A 68 -11.61 -16.63 3.32
N GLY A 69 -11.20 -15.44 2.87
CA GLY A 69 -11.96 -14.19 3.05
C GLY A 69 -11.81 -13.52 4.42
N CYS A 70 -10.91 -14.02 5.27
CA CYS A 70 -10.65 -13.41 6.57
C CYS A 70 -9.88 -12.10 6.37
N ARG A 71 -10.43 -10.98 6.89
CA ARG A 71 -9.74 -9.69 6.94
C ARG A 71 -9.05 -9.54 8.28
N GLU A 72 -7.78 -9.18 8.26
CA GLU A 72 -6.99 -8.85 9.44
C GLU A 72 -6.49 -7.41 9.35
N ILE A 73 -6.58 -6.69 10.47
CA ILE A 73 -5.95 -5.39 10.61
C ILE A 73 -4.53 -5.61 11.12
N GLN A 74 -3.55 -5.00 10.47
CA GLN A 74 -2.15 -5.00 10.90
C GLN A 74 -1.64 -3.59 11.03
N ALA A 75 -0.83 -3.35 12.07
CA ALA A 75 -0.09 -2.10 12.19
C ALA A 75 0.93 -1.98 11.05
N LEU A 76 1.13 -0.76 10.55
CA LEU A 76 2.20 -0.51 9.59
C LEU A 76 3.55 -0.77 10.28
N PRO A 77 4.42 -1.60 9.68
CA PRO A 77 5.74 -1.88 10.26
C PRO A 77 6.51 -0.57 10.47
N ALA A 78 7.31 -0.52 11.54
CA ALA A 78 8.31 0.53 11.71
C ALA A 78 9.29 0.43 10.54
N GLY A 79 9.48 1.55 9.83
CA GLY A 79 10.49 1.64 8.78
C GLY A 79 11.91 1.58 9.35
#